data_AF-A0A1G5AWB8-F1
#
_entry.id   AF-A0A1G5AWB8-F1
#
_cell.length_a   1.000
_cell.length_b   1.000
_cell.length_c   1.000
_cell.angle_alpha   90.00
_cell.angle_beta   90.00
_cell.angle_gamma   90.00
#
_symmetry.space_group_name_H-M   'P 1'
#
loop_
_entity.id
_entity.type
_entity.pdbx_description
1 polymer ?
#
loop_
_entity_poly.entity_id
_entity_poly.type
_entity_poly.pdbx_seq_one_letter_code
_entity_poly.pdbx_strand_id
1 'polypeptide(L)'
;MTNHQLLALLKVNMGLPLTPELAADICLAADRLATLIPAENIQRIEPEQHGDLAFSVERIEGITDEIEPLHRAHWDETEEHRHELPFNPDYETFIRYERAGRYVLFTLRSETRLLGNCALYLDKSAHTQTLIATEDTLYLLPEARKGRVANCFVTYVENAMRLLGVSEINISVKTVNRAERFFRLLGYRHVENGLTKILAVENV
;
A
#
# COMPACT_ATOMS: atom_id res chain seq x y z
N MET A 1 11.30 -12.22 24.32
CA MET A 1 11.51 -13.11 23.16
C MET A 1 12.83 -12.73 22.52
N THR A 2 13.61 -13.72 22.09
CA THR A 2 14.92 -13.47 21.47
C THR A 2 14.70 -13.09 20.00
N ASN A 3 15.15 -11.91 19.58
CA ASN A 3 15.06 -11.50 18.19
C ASN A 3 16.12 -12.26 17.36
N HIS A 4 15.71 -13.38 16.77
CA HIS A 4 16.58 -14.30 16.04
C HIS A 4 17.18 -13.68 14.77
N GLN A 5 16.47 -12.71 14.15
CA GLN A 5 16.96 -11.96 12.99
C GLN A 5 18.09 -11.01 13.39
N LEU A 6 17.92 -10.25 14.47
CA LEU A 6 18.98 -9.41 15.03
C LEU A 6 20.20 -10.25 15.41
N LEU A 7 20.01 -11.40 16.05
CA LEU A 7 21.11 -12.28 16.42
C LEU A 7 21.87 -12.84 15.21
N ALA A 8 21.16 -13.23 14.15
CA ALA A 8 21.80 -13.70 12.93
C ALA A 8 22.62 -12.58 12.26
N LEU A 9 22.04 -11.37 12.17
CA LEU A 9 22.70 -10.20 11.60
C LEU A 9 23.96 -9.82 12.39
N LEU A 10 23.86 -9.76 13.72
CA LEU A 10 25.00 -9.46 14.60
C LEU A 10 26.08 -10.54 14.53
N LYS A 11 25.71 -11.82 14.37
CA LYS A 11 26.69 -12.91 14.23
C LYS A 11 27.50 -12.81 12.94
N VAL A 12 26.86 -12.53 11.82
CA VAL A 12 27.54 -12.47 10.51
C VAL A 12 28.46 -11.24 10.42
N ASN A 13 28.13 -10.16 11.12
CA ASN A 13 28.88 -8.90 11.08
C ASN A 13 29.81 -8.69 12.27
N MET A 14 30.07 -9.74 13.06
CA MET A 14 30.90 -9.64 14.26
C MET A 14 32.36 -9.30 13.89
N GLY A 15 32.88 -8.20 14.46
CA GLY A 15 34.24 -7.74 14.21
C GLY A 15 34.43 -6.88 12.96
N LEU A 16 33.35 -6.63 12.20
CA LEU A 16 33.37 -5.67 11.09
C LEU A 16 33.11 -4.24 11.62
N PRO A 17 33.64 -3.20 10.94
CA PRO A 17 33.29 -1.81 11.26
C PRO A 17 31.79 -1.56 11.13
N LEU A 18 31.22 -0.77 12.05
CA LEU A 18 29.83 -0.34 11.96
C LEU A 18 29.70 0.74 10.88
N THR A 19 29.33 0.33 9.67
CA THR A 19 29.01 1.26 8.58
C THR A 19 27.59 1.85 8.75
N PRO A 20 27.25 2.97 8.09
CA PRO A 20 25.89 3.49 8.08
C PRO A 20 24.84 2.47 7.63
N GLU A 21 25.19 1.61 6.67
CA GLU A 21 24.33 0.55 6.13
C GLU A 21 24.09 -0.54 7.17
N LEU A 22 25.17 -1.04 7.82
CA LEU A 22 25.06 -2.01 8.90
C LEU A 22 24.29 -1.45 10.11
N ALA A 23 24.44 -0.15 10.40
CA ALA A 23 23.68 0.51 11.45
C ALA A 23 22.17 0.58 11.13
N ALA A 24 21.81 0.83 9.87
CA ALA A 24 20.41 0.78 9.43
C ALA A 24 19.85 -0.64 9.54
N ASP A 25 20.59 -1.65 9.08
CA ASP A 25 20.20 -3.05 9.16
C ASP A 25 20.03 -3.52 10.62
N ILE A 26 20.91 -3.09 11.53
CA ILE A 26 20.77 -3.37 12.97
C ILE A 26 19.53 -2.68 13.54
N CYS A 27 19.26 -1.42 13.18
CA CYS A 27 18.07 -0.70 13.65
C CYS A 27 16.77 -1.36 13.16
N LEU A 28 16.76 -1.85 11.92
CA LEU A 28 15.65 -2.62 11.35
C LEU A 28 15.50 -3.97 12.06
N ALA A 29 16.58 -4.74 12.15
CA ALA A 29 16.56 -6.06 12.76
C ALA A 29 16.28 -6.01 14.26
N ALA A 30 16.62 -4.91 14.95
CA ALA A 30 16.38 -4.73 16.37
C ALA A 30 15.00 -4.15 16.72
N ASP A 31 14.14 -3.89 15.72
CA ASP A 31 12.87 -3.18 15.91
C ASP A 31 13.05 -1.82 16.61
N ARG A 32 14.18 -1.12 16.35
CA ARG A 32 14.55 0.15 17.00
C ARG A 32 14.26 1.40 16.16
N LEU A 33 13.85 1.25 14.91
CA LEU A 33 13.02 2.26 14.25
C LEU A 33 11.60 2.05 14.75
N ALA A 34 11.04 3.03 15.48
CA ALA A 34 9.63 2.98 15.85
C ALA A 34 8.80 2.79 14.57
N THR A 35 7.91 1.80 14.57
CA THR A 35 6.92 1.63 13.50
C THR A 35 6.18 2.95 13.34
N LEU A 36 6.01 3.42 12.10
CA LEU A 36 5.33 4.70 11.87
C LEU A 36 3.91 4.65 12.45
N ILE A 37 3.19 3.57 12.15
CA ILE A 37 1.92 3.21 12.77
C ILE A 37 2.07 1.83 13.41
N PRO A 38 1.90 1.72 14.74
CA PRO A 38 1.92 0.43 15.42
C PRO A 38 0.84 -0.52 14.90
N ALA A 39 1.14 -1.82 14.84
CA ALA A 39 0.23 -2.82 14.32
C ALA A 39 -1.09 -2.87 15.11
N GLU A 40 -1.06 -2.62 16.42
CA GLU A 40 -2.26 -2.54 17.26
C GLU A 40 -3.20 -1.39 16.86
N ASN A 41 -2.69 -0.31 16.27
CA ASN A 41 -3.54 0.77 15.77
C ASN A 41 -4.23 0.37 14.47
N ILE A 42 -3.54 -0.37 13.59
CA ILE A 42 -4.12 -0.89 12.35
C ILE A 42 -5.19 -1.94 12.67
N GLN A 43 -4.96 -2.80 13.67
CA GLN A 43 -5.90 -3.83 14.13
C GLN A 43 -7.20 -3.26 14.73
N ARG A 44 -7.25 -1.97 15.06
CA ARG A 44 -8.48 -1.29 15.51
C ARG A 44 -9.43 -0.92 14.38
N ILE A 45 -9.00 -1.08 13.13
CA ILE A 45 -9.87 -0.85 11.97
C ILE A 45 -10.78 -2.06 11.85
N GLU A 46 -12.03 -1.89 12.26
CA GLU A 46 -13.04 -2.94 12.18
C GLU A 46 -13.47 -3.20 10.72
N PRO A 47 -13.78 -4.46 10.34
CA PRO A 47 -14.38 -4.74 9.05
C PRO A 47 -15.78 -4.12 8.89
N GLU A 48 -16.15 -3.75 7.66
CA GLU A 48 -17.50 -3.28 7.32
C GLU A 48 -18.18 -4.21 6.30
N GLN A 49 -19.50 -4.35 6.39
CA GLN A 49 -20.31 -5.14 5.46
C GLN A 49 -21.11 -4.23 4.52
N HIS A 50 -21.15 -4.57 3.24
CA HIS A 50 -21.93 -3.89 2.21
C HIS A 50 -22.65 -4.91 1.30
N GLY A 51 -23.85 -5.34 1.72
CA GLY A 51 -24.53 -6.46 1.08
C GLY A 51 -23.73 -7.74 1.31
N ASP A 52 -23.44 -8.47 0.23
CA ASP A 52 -22.65 -9.72 0.25
C ASP A 52 -21.13 -9.47 0.16
N LEU A 53 -20.70 -8.22 0.32
CA LEU A 53 -19.30 -7.81 0.25
C LEU A 53 -18.80 -7.37 1.63
N ALA A 54 -17.57 -7.76 1.95
CA ALA A 54 -16.86 -7.34 3.14
C ALA A 54 -15.70 -6.41 2.77
N PHE A 55 -15.54 -5.32 3.51
CA PHE A 55 -14.37 -4.46 3.48
C PHE A 55 -13.54 -4.71 4.75
N SER A 56 -12.24 -4.90 4.58
CA SER A 56 -11.34 -5.21 5.70
C SER A 56 -9.95 -4.62 5.48
N VAL A 57 -9.14 -4.62 6.54
CA VAL A 57 -7.69 -4.49 6.44
C VAL A 57 -7.07 -5.86 6.57
N GLU A 58 -6.18 -6.21 5.66
CA GLU A 58 -5.51 -7.50 5.66
C GLU A 58 -4.00 -7.34 5.56
N ARG A 59 -3.28 -8.35 6.04
CA ARG A 59 -1.84 -8.38 5.88
C ARG A 59 -1.48 -8.96 4.51
N ILE A 60 -0.71 -8.23 3.72
CA ILE A 60 -0.27 -8.71 2.40
C ILE A 60 0.56 -9.99 2.52
N GLU A 61 1.33 -10.13 3.62
CA GLU A 61 2.04 -11.35 3.97
C GLU A 61 1.12 -12.58 4.05
N GLY A 62 -0.14 -12.38 4.46
CA GLY A 62 -1.11 -13.47 4.63
C GLY A 62 -1.91 -13.81 3.37
N ILE A 63 -1.88 -12.97 2.33
CA ILE A 63 -2.75 -13.09 1.15
C ILE A 63 -2.02 -12.92 -0.18
N THR A 64 -0.70 -13.10 -0.22
CA THR A 64 0.11 -12.86 -1.43
C THR A 64 -0.39 -13.63 -2.65
N ASP A 65 -0.73 -14.91 -2.49
CA ASP A 65 -1.25 -15.77 -3.58
C ASP A 65 -2.60 -15.28 -4.12
N GLU A 66 -3.42 -14.64 -3.27
CA GLU A 66 -4.74 -14.14 -3.65
C GLU A 66 -4.71 -12.75 -4.27
N ILE A 67 -3.77 -11.90 -3.85
CA ILE A 67 -3.64 -10.54 -4.35
C ILE A 67 -2.84 -10.44 -5.64
N GLU A 68 -1.93 -11.39 -5.94
CA GLU A 68 -1.16 -11.38 -7.17
C GLU A 68 -2.03 -11.33 -8.44
N PRO A 69 -3.07 -12.18 -8.60
CA PRO A 69 -3.97 -12.08 -9.76
C PRO A 69 -4.65 -10.72 -9.88
N LEU A 70 -4.98 -10.08 -8.75
CA LEU A 70 -5.59 -8.75 -8.72
C LEU A 70 -4.61 -7.66 -9.15
N HIS A 71 -3.35 -7.72 -8.68
CA HIS A 71 -2.28 -6.82 -9.11
C HIS A 71 -1.99 -6.96 -10.60
N ARG A 72 -2.02 -8.18 -11.14
CA ARG A 72 -1.88 -8.43 -12.58
C ARG A 72 -3.03 -7.80 -13.36
N ALA A 73 -4.28 -8.02 -12.93
CA ALA A 73 -5.44 -7.42 -13.57
C ALA A 73 -5.38 -5.88 -13.54
N HIS A 74 -4.94 -5.29 -12.43
CA HIS A 74 -4.68 -3.85 -12.33
C HIS A 74 -3.62 -3.39 -13.35
N TRP A 75 -2.46 -4.05 -13.38
CA TRP A 75 -1.38 -3.73 -14.31
C TRP A 75 -1.82 -3.76 -15.78
N ASP A 76 -2.55 -4.82 -16.15
CA ASP A 76 -3.03 -5.03 -17.52
C ASP A 76 -4.07 -3.96 -17.91
N GLU A 77 -4.88 -3.48 -16.95
CA GLU A 77 -5.97 -2.54 -17.23
C GLU A 77 -5.56 -1.06 -17.17
N THR A 78 -4.72 -0.65 -16.22
CA THR A 78 -4.51 0.78 -15.92
C THR A 78 -3.08 1.27 -16.08
N GLU A 79 -2.09 0.39 -16.14
CA GLU A 79 -0.67 0.75 -16.16
C GLU A 79 -0.06 0.70 -17.58
N GLU A 80 -0.84 1.01 -18.62
CA GLU A 80 -0.40 0.96 -20.02
C GLU A 80 0.90 1.76 -20.28
N HIS A 81 1.10 2.87 -19.57
CA HIS A 81 2.29 3.73 -19.68
C HIS A 81 3.56 3.06 -19.14
N ARG A 82 3.46 1.86 -18.56
CA ARG A 82 4.59 1.08 -18.02
C ARG A 82 4.83 -0.23 -18.76
N HIS A 83 4.05 -0.56 -19.79
CA HIS A 83 4.11 -1.88 -20.45
C HIS A 83 5.41 -2.14 -21.22
N GLU A 84 6.30 -1.16 -21.37
CA GLU A 84 7.69 -1.38 -21.82
C GLU A 84 8.59 -2.01 -20.73
N LEU A 85 8.11 -2.08 -19.48
CA LEU A 85 8.77 -2.70 -18.34
C LEU A 85 8.09 -4.04 -17.99
N PRO A 86 8.83 -5.02 -17.44
CA PRO A 86 8.24 -6.28 -17.00
C PRO A 86 7.38 -6.08 -15.74
N PHE A 87 6.22 -6.74 -15.69
CA PHE A 87 5.45 -6.88 -14.47
C PHE A 87 6.14 -7.87 -13.52
N ASN A 88 6.81 -7.33 -12.50
CA ASN A 88 7.57 -8.09 -11.51
C ASN A 88 7.42 -7.46 -10.10
N PRO A 89 6.26 -7.62 -9.44
CA PRO A 89 6.02 -7.07 -8.11
C PRO A 89 6.95 -7.68 -7.05
N ASP A 90 7.50 -6.84 -6.18
CA ASP A 90 8.35 -7.26 -5.06
C ASP A 90 7.53 -7.35 -3.76
N TYR A 91 6.95 -8.53 -3.52
CA TYR A 91 6.13 -8.78 -2.34
C TYR A 91 6.92 -8.76 -1.02
N GLU A 92 8.19 -9.12 -1.03
CA GLU A 92 9.03 -9.03 0.16
C GLU A 92 9.18 -7.56 0.60
N THR A 93 9.32 -6.64 -0.35
CA THR A 93 9.34 -5.20 -0.07
C THR A 93 8.03 -4.71 0.54
N PHE A 94 6.87 -5.09 -0.02
CA PHE A 94 5.57 -4.72 0.58
C PHE A 94 5.44 -5.23 2.02
N ILE A 95 5.84 -6.48 2.29
CA ILE A 95 5.83 -7.07 3.64
C ILE A 95 6.73 -6.29 4.61
N ARG A 96 7.92 -5.85 4.15
CA ARG A 96 8.81 -5.02 4.98
C ARG A 96 8.18 -3.67 5.31
N TYR A 97 7.51 -3.01 4.36
CA TYR A 97 6.81 -1.76 4.61
C TYR A 97 5.60 -1.93 5.54
N GLU A 98 4.85 -3.02 5.39
CA GLU A 98 3.75 -3.36 6.28
C GLU A 98 4.22 -3.51 7.72
N ARG A 99 5.26 -4.33 7.95
CA ARG A 99 5.83 -4.56 9.28
C ARG A 99 6.41 -3.28 9.90
N ALA A 100 6.88 -2.34 9.08
CA ALA A 100 7.33 -1.03 9.53
C ALA A 100 6.20 -0.03 9.85
N GLY A 101 4.93 -0.43 9.67
CA GLY A 101 3.76 0.45 9.87
C GLY A 101 3.64 1.53 8.78
N ARG A 102 4.20 1.27 7.59
CA ARG A 102 4.30 2.20 6.45
C ARG A 102 3.48 1.76 5.25
N TYR A 103 2.73 0.68 5.37
CA TYR A 103 1.87 0.16 4.33
C TYR A 103 0.60 -0.40 4.96
N VAL A 104 -0.54 -0.06 4.38
CA VAL A 104 -1.85 -0.61 4.78
C VAL A 104 -2.57 -1.07 3.53
N LEU A 105 -3.09 -2.30 3.60
CA LEU A 105 -3.83 -2.93 2.52
C LEU A 105 -5.28 -3.13 2.94
N PHE A 106 -6.16 -2.38 2.30
CA PHE A 106 -7.59 -2.58 2.37
C PHE A 106 -8.02 -3.56 1.30
N THR A 107 -8.94 -4.46 1.65
CA THR A 107 -9.48 -5.46 0.74
C THR A 107 -10.98 -5.36 0.66
N LEU A 108 -11.50 -5.70 -0.52
CA LEU A 108 -12.91 -5.90 -0.78
C LEU A 108 -13.09 -7.36 -1.19
N ARG A 109 -13.81 -8.14 -0.38
CA ARG A 109 -14.05 -9.56 -0.61
C ARG A 109 -15.53 -9.85 -0.77
N SER A 110 -15.82 -10.87 -1.56
CA SER A 110 -17.05 -11.66 -1.39
C SER A 110 -16.73 -12.87 -0.52
N GLU A 111 -17.73 -13.66 -0.12
CA GLU A 111 -17.51 -14.89 0.67
C GLU A 111 -16.47 -15.86 0.06
N THR A 112 -16.26 -15.81 -1.26
CA THR A 112 -15.45 -16.80 -1.98
C THR A 112 -14.14 -16.28 -2.55
N ARG A 113 -13.95 -14.96 -2.69
CA ARG A 113 -12.74 -14.40 -3.30
C ARG A 113 -12.51 -12.92 -3.03
N LEU A 114 -11.24 -12.53 -3.15
CA LEU A 114 -10.77 -11.15 -3.23
C LEU A 114 -11.24 -10.50 -4.54
N LEU A 115 -11.91 -9.36 -4.44
CA LEU A 115 -12.54 -8.65 -5.55
C LEU A 115 -11.97 -7.25 -5.77
N GLY A 116 -11.18 -6.74 -4.84
CA GLY A 116 -10.55 -5.44 -4.97
C GLY A 116 -9.63 -5.13 -3.80
N ASN A 117 -8.77 -4.14 -3.99
CA ASN A 117 -7.85 -3.64 -2.99
C ASN A 117 -7.69 -2.12 -3.05
N CYS A 118 -7.29 -1.55 -1.93
CA CYS A 118 -6.71 -0.23 -1.84
C CYS A 118 -5.45 -0.32 -0.98
N ALA A 119 -4.28 -0.14 -1.58
CA ALA A 119 -2.99 -0.12 -0.93
C ALA A 119 -2.52 1.33 -0.76
N LEU A 120 -2.11 1.68 0.45
CA LEU A 120 -1.61 3.01 0.80
C LEU A 120 -0.25 2.90 1.47
N TYR A 121 0.72 3.67 0.99
CA TYR A 121 1.93 3.97 1.75
C TYR A 121 1.65 5.06 2.77
N LEU A 122 2.17 4.89 3.98
CA LEU A 122 2.10 5.89 5.03
C LEU A 122 3.48 6.49 5.26
N ASP A 123 3.52 7.81 5.40
CA ASP A 123 4.73 8.53 5.78
C ASP A 123 4.43 9.74 6.66
N LYS A 124 5.47 10.29 7.29
CA LYS A 124 5.43 11.58 7.96
C LYS A 124 6.00 12.62 7.02
N SER A 125 5.17 13.57 6.58
CA SER A 125 5.61 14.66 5.73
C SER A 125 6.77 15.42 6.37
N ALA A 126 7.88 15.57 5.65
CA ALA A 126 9.02 16.35 6.13
C ALA A 126 8.71 17.85 6.20
N HIS A 127 7.72 18.33 5.43
CA HIS A 127 7.34 19.73 5.37
C HIS A 127 6.36 20.13 6.47
N THR A 128 5.37 19.29 6.75
CA THR A 128 4.28 19.60 7.71
C THR A 128 4.38 18.80 9.00
N GLN A 129 5.23 17.76 9.03
CA GLN A 129 5.35 16.81 10.14
C GLN A 129 4.04 16.08 10.49
N THR A 130 3.07 16.09 9.58
CA THR A 130 1.81 15.34 9.69
C THR A 130 1.91 13.99 9.01
N LEU A 131 1.06 13.05 9.42
CA LEU A 131 0.93 11.75 8.76
C LEU A 131 0.19 11.92 7.43
N ILE A 132 0.75 11.36 6.37
CA ILE A 132 0.20 11.37 5.02
C ILE A 132 0.04 9.94 4.52
N ALA A 133 -0.96 9.71 3.68
CA ALA A 133 -1.15 8.47 2.94
C ALA A 133 -1.04 8.75 1.44
N THR A 134 -0.28 7.94 0.72
CA THR A 134 -0.18 8.00 -0.74
C THR A 134 -0.61 6.68 -1.32
N GLU A 135 -1.58 6.73 -2.23
CA GLU A 135 -2.09 5.58 -2.95
C GLU A 135 -0.99 4.91 -3.76
N ASP A 136 -0.84 3.60 -3.52
CA ASP A 136 -0.04 2.70 -4.33
C ASP A 136 -0.90 2.03 -5.40
N THR A 137 -2.08 1.56 -5.00
CA THR A 137 -3.07 0.94 -5.89
C THR A 137 -4.46 1.10 -5.30
N LEU A 138 -5.44 1.48 -6.12
CA LEU A 138 -6.86 1.29 -5.86
C LEU A 138 -7.53 0.64 -7.06
N TYR A 139 -7.81 -0.65 -6.93
CA TYR A 139 -8.35 -1.45 -8.01
C TYR A 139 -9.48 -2.35 -7.51
N LEU A 140 -10.58 -2.36 -8.26
CA LEU A 140 -11.69 -3.29 -8.07
C LEU A 140 -11.84 -4.09 -9.36
N LEU A 141 -12.10 -5.39 -9.27
CA LEU A 141 -12.50 -6.16 -10.45
C LEU A 141 -13.79 -5.59 -11.06
N PRO A 142 -13.97 -5.62 -12.40
CA PRO A 142 -15.14 -5.04 -13.06
C PRO A 142 -16.48 -5.48 -12.46
N GLU A 143 -16.60 -6.74 -12.06
CA GLU A 143 -17.80 -7.30 -11.43
C GLU A 143 -18.18 -6.64 -10.09
N ALA A 144 -17.20 -6.08 -9.37
CA ALA A 144 -17.40 -5.38 -8.10
C ALA A 144 -17.68 -3.87 -8.27
N ARG A 145 -17.49 -3.31 -9.48
CA ARG A 145 -17.73 -1.89 -9.80
C ARG A 145 -19.21 -1.60 -10.08
N LYS A 146 -20.09 -1.99 -9.16
CA LYS A 146 -21.55 -1.84 -9.31
C LYS A 146 -22.13 -0.94 -8.22
N GLY A 147 -23.17 -0.18 -8.58
CA GLY A 147 -23.91 0.66 -7.65
C GLY A 147 -23.02 1.61 -6.87
N ARG A 148 -23.05 1.51 -5.53
CA ARG A 148 -22.30 2.39 -4.61
C ARG A 148 -21.05 1.75 -4.01
N VAL A 149 -20.69 0.54 -4.44
CA VAL A 149 -19.63 -0.26 -3.83
C VAL A 149 -18.31 0.53 -3.74
N ALA A 150 -17.85 1.11 -4.84
CA ALA A 150 -16.61 1.90 -4.85
C ALA A 150 -16.67 3.13 -3.90
N ASN A 151 -17.81 3.81 -3.83
CA ASN A 151 -18.00 4.95 -2.92
C ASN A 151 -17.92 4.50 -1.46
N CYS A 152 -18.61 3.41 -1.11
CA CYS A 152 -18.58 2.86 0.25
C CYS A 152 -17.18 2.35 0.62
N PHE A 153 -16.48 1.67 -0.30
CA PHE A 153 -15.13 1.20 -0.06
C PHE A 153 -14.12 2.34 0.15
N VAL A 154 -14.17 3.39 -0.68
CA VAL A 154 -13.32 4.57 -0.47
C VAL A 154 -13.67 5.29 0.84
N THR A 155 -14.96 5.40 1.18
CA THR A 155 -15.38 5.96 2.47
C THR A 155 -14.82 5.17 3.65
N TYR A 156 -14.84 3.83 3.57
CA TYR A 156 -14.24 2.95 4.56
C TYR A 156 -12.73 3.22 4.72
N VAL A 157 -12.00 3.28 3.61
CA VAL A 157 -10.56 3.61 3.59
C VAL A 157 -10.30 4.97 4.23
N GLU A 158 -11.06 6.00 3.88
CA GLU A 158 -10.88 7.34 4.47
C GLU A 158 -11.16 7.37 5.97
N ASN A 159 -12.19 6.67 6.43
CA ASN A 159 -12.50 6.57 7.86
C ASN A 159 -11.37 5.89 8.62
N ALA A 160 -10.82 4.81 8.07
CA ALA A 160 -9.66 4.14 8.63
C ALA A 160 -8.42 5.05 8.66
N MET A 161 -8.15 5.80 7.58
CA MET A 161 -7.04 6.77 7.56
C MET A 161 -7.21 7.86 8.63
N ARG A 162 -8.42 8.40 8.80
CA ARG A 162 -8.72 9.36 9.89
C ARG A 162 -8.50 8.73 11.26
N LEU A 163 -8.90 7.47 11.47
CA LEU A 163 -8.66 6.73 12.72
C LEU A 163 -7.17 6.60 13.04
N LEU A 164 -6.33 6.38 12.03
CA LEU A 164 -4.87 6.31 12.16
C LEU A 164 -4.20 7.69 12.32
N GLY A 165 -4.96 8.79 12.25
CA GLY A 165 -4.44 10.16 12.37
C GLY A 165 -3.84 10.71 11.08
N VAL A 166 -4.12 10.11 9.93
CA VAL A 166 -3.70 10.63 8.62
C VAL A 166 -4.40 11.96 8.36
N SER A 167 -3.62 12.95 7.95
CA SER A 167 -4.11 14.32 7.69
C SER A 167 -4.35 14.58 6.21
N GLU A 168 -3.73 13.80 5.32
CA GLU A 168 -3.78 13.99 3.88
C GLU A 168 -3.71 12.64 3.15
N ILE A 169 -4.54 12.46 2.12
CA ILE A 169 -4.50 11.30 1.23
C ILE A 169 -4.26 11.80 -0.19
N ASN A 170 -3.20 11.29 -0.83
CA ASN A 170 -2.85 11.55 -2.21
C ASN A 170 -3.23 10.34 -3.06
N ILE A 171 -4.04 10.56 -4.10
CA ILE A 171 -4.50 9.51 -5.02
C ILE A 171 -4.11 9.89 -6.45
N SER A 172 -3.57 8.91 -7.19
CA SER A 172 -3.30 9.08 -8.60
C SER A 172 -4.45 8.51 -9.44
N VAL A 173 -4.85 9.23 -10.49
CA VAL A 173 -5.84 8.73 -11.44
C VAL A 173 -5.18 8.58 -12.80
N LYS A 174 -5.20 7.36 -13.34
CA LYS A 174 -4.66 7.09 -14.68
C LYS A 174 -5.61 7.64 -15.75
N THR A 175 -5.06 8.18 -16.82
CA THR A 175 -5.81 8.81 -17.91
C THR A 175 -6.80 7.84 -18.58
N VAL A 176 -6.48 6.54 -18.58
CA VAL A 176 -7.31 5.47 -19.16
C VAL A 176 -8.61 5.22 -18.40
N ASN A 177 -8.62 5.35 -17.07
CA ASN A 177 -9.77 4.94 -16.26
C ASN A 177 -10.77 6.08 -15.96
N ARG A 178 -10.37 7.34 -16.22
CA ARG A 178 -11.20 8.56 -16.04
C ARG A 178 -11.88 8.66 -14.67
N ALA A 179 -11.27 8.10 -13.62
CA ALA A 179 -11.83 8.09 -12.27
C ALA A 179 -11.81 9.48 -11.57
N GLU A 180 -11.23 10.51 -12.20
CA GLU A 180 -11.11 11.86 -11.65
C GLU A 180 -12.48 12.42 -11.24
N ARG A 181 -13.51 12.26 -12.09
CA ARG A 181 -14.86 12.74 -11.78
C ARG A 181 -15.41 12.09 -10.51
N PHE A 182 -15.13 10.80 -10.30
CA PHE A 182 -15.56 10.08 -9.10
C PHE A 182 -14.88 10.65 -7.85
N PHE A 183 -13.56 10.83 -7.85
CA PHE A 183 -12.85 11.41 -6.71
C PHE A 183 -13.22 12.86 -6.44
N ARG A 184 -13.48 13.67 -7.47
CA ARG A 184 -13.96 15.04 -7.29
C ARG A 184 -15.32 15.09 -6.59
N LEU A 185 -16.21 14.13 -6.85
CA LEU A 185 -17.49 14.01 -6.13
C LEU A 185 -17.31 13.60 -4.66
N LEU A 186 -16.21 12.91 -4.34
CA LEU A 186 -15.83 12.57 -2.96
C LEU A 186 -15.09 13.70 -2.23
N GLY A 187 -14.83 14.83 -2.89
CA GLY A 187 -14.20 16.01 -2.29
C GLY A 187 -12.69 16.14 -2.55
N TYR A 188 -12.09 15.24 -3.34
CA TYR A 188 -10.70 15.39 -3.77
C TYR A 188 -10.57 16.57 -4.73
N ARG A 189 -9.41 17.24 -4.65
CA ARG A 189 -9.07 18.37 -5.53
C ARG A 189 -7.93 17.95 -6.46
N HIS A 190 -8.03 18.38 -7.71
CA HIS A 190 -6.93 18.27 -8.65
C HIS A 190 -5.85 19.29 -8.25
N VAL A 191 -4.67 18.82 -7.85
CA VAL A 191 -3.56 19.66 -7.39
C VAL A 191 -2.27 19.52 -8.22
N GLU A 192 -2.16 18.47 -9.04
CA GLU A 192 -0.97 18.20 -9.85
C GLU A 192 -1.29 17.46 -11.16
N ASN A 193 -0.37 17.54 -12.15
CA ASN A 193 -0.41 16.73 -13.36
C ASN A 193 0.72 15.69 -13.33
N GLY A 194 0.37 14.41 -13.53
CA GLY A 194 1.35 13.33 -13.62
C GLY A 194 2.12 13.35 -14.94
N LEU A 195 3.45 13.22 -14.88
CA LEU A 195 4.33 13.06 -16.04
C LEU A 195 5.22 11.83 -15.82
N THR A 196 5.42 11.03 -16.85
CA THR A 196 6.28 9.85 -16.81
C THR A 196 7.18 9.80 -18.04
N LYS A 197 8.39 9.27 -17.87
CA LYS A 197 9.34 8.99 -18.95
C LYS A 197 10.10 7.71 -18.62
N ILE A 198 9.99 6.70 -19.46
CA ILE A 198 10.82 5.50 -19.39
C ILE A 198 12.21 5.87 -19.93
N LEU A 199 13.25 5.69 -19.11
CA LEU A 199 14.62 6.07 -19.45
C LEU A 199 15.41 4.93 -20.12
N ALA A 200 14.90 3.71 -20.07
CA ALA A 200 15.59 2.52 -20.53
C ALA A 200 15.02 2.04 -21.87
N VAL A 201 15.64 2.45 -22.98
CA VAL A 201 15.73 1.64 -24.21
C VAL A 201 17.01 1.99 -24.98
N GLU A 202 18.17 1.56 -24.49
CA GLU A 202 19.29 1.20 -25.38
C GLU A 202 19.94 -0.07 -24.83
N ASN A 203 19.67 -1.19 -25.50
CA ASN A 203 20.51 -2.38 -25.38
C ASN A 203 21.88 -2.02 -25.95
N VAL A 204 22.91 -1.95 -25.10
CA VAL A 204 24.29 -2.20 -25.49
C VAL A 204 24.71 -3.55 -24.92
#